data_AF-A0A8J3Q9L2-F1
#
_entry.id   AF-A0A8J3Q9L2-F1
#
_cell.length_a   1.000
_cell.length_b   1.000
_cell.length_c   1.000
_cell.angle_alpha   90.00
_cell.angle_beta   90.00
_cell.angle_gamma   90.00
#
_symmetry.space_group_name_H-M   'P 1'
#
loop_
_entity.id
_entity.type
_entity.pdbx_description
1 polymer ?
#
loop_
_entity_poly.entity_id
_entity_poly.type
_entity_poly.pdbx_seq_one_letter_code
_entity_poly.pdbx_strand_id
1 'polypeptide(L)'
;MPSPAEGLDLDDILVVIMHPFGNLEVTLRWWIENGPGPRPFVRPGRVRSRSTGQRLPFSTIPLSYRNTRQARQAIREGHLPNPWPTKWRLPSAEEEIENMRLAIGEERDELTDEELGSVVEAYDDEPPGAGRHRAV
;
A
#
# COMPACT_ATOMS: atom_id res chain seq x y z
N MET A 1 17.30 26.85 6.09
CA MET A 1 15.82 26.77 6.16
C MET A 1 15.49 25.85 7.33
N PRO A 2 14.93 26.35 8.45
CA PRO A 2 14.44 25.48 9.51
C PRO A 2 13.31 24.58 9.00
N SER A 3 13.32 23.32 9.44
CA SER A 3 12.31 22.32 9.07
C SER A 3 10.97 22.66 9.77
N PRO A 4 9.79 22.50 9.14
CA PRO A 4 8.48 22.84 9.73
C PRO A 4 8.08 22.06 11.00
N ALA A 5 9.00 21.28 11.57
CA ALA A 5 8.86 20.55 12.83
C ALA A 5 9.39 21.31 14.06
N GLU A 6 10.06 22.46 13.90
CA GLU A 6 10.53 23.29 15.02
C GLU A 6 9.35 23.98 15.73
N GLY A 7 8.76 23.31 16.71
CA GLY A 7 7.68 23.83 17.55
C GLY A 7 6.52 22.85 17.78
N LEU A 8 6.52 21.71 17.11
CA LEU A 8 5.51 20.67 17.34
C LEU A 8 5.94 19.71 18.44
N ASP A 9 5.08 19.52 19.44
CA ASP A 9 5.25 18.47 20.43
C ASP A 9 4.99 17.10 19.77
N LEU A 10 6.07 16.35 19.54
CA LEU A 10 6.03 15.02 18.90
C LEU A 10 5.25 13.99 19.73
N ASP A 11 5.07 14.24 21.03
CA ASP A 11 4.29 13.38 21.92
C ASP A 11 2.79 13.72 21.90
N ASP A 12 2.44 14.93 21.47
CA ASP A 12 1.05 15.34 21.21
C ASP A 12 0.56 14.93 19.82
N ILE A 13 1.44 14.54 18.91
CA ILE A 13 1.03 14.09 17.57
C ILE A 13 0.82 12.59 17.57
N LEU A 14 -0.38 12.16 17.24
CA LEU A 14 -0.72 10.76 17.01
C LEU A 14 -0.70 10.45 15.52
N VAL A 15 -0.01 9.38 15.17
CA VAL A 15 -0.02 8.79 13.83
C VAL A 15 -0.78 7.47 13.87
N VAL A 16 -1.76 7.35 12.97
CA VAL A 16 -2.50 6.11 12.78
C VAL A 16 -1.81 5.33 11.68
N ILE A 17 -1.19 4.23 12.06
CA ILE A 17 -0.54 3.27 11.20
C ILE A 17 -1.60 2.35 10.62
N MET A 18 -1.75 2.38 9.29
CA MET A 18 -2.69 1.50 8.59
C MET A 18 -2.03 0.15 8.35
N HIS A 19 -2.63 -0.91 8.90
CA HIS A 19 -2.17 -2.27 8.73
C HIS A 19 -3.35 -3.19 8.37
N PRO A 20 -3.15 -4.23 7.53
CA PRO A 20 -4.25 -5.06 7.01
C PRO A 20 -5.09 -5.73 8.11
N PHE A 21 -4.47 -6.02 9.24
CA PHE A 21 -5.10 -6.72 10.38
C PHE A 21 -5.59 -5.77 11.48
N GLY A 22 -5.53 -4.45 11.27
CA GLY A 22 -5.99 -3.44 12.22
C GLY A 22 -5.18 -2.15 12.16
N ASN A 23 -5.78 -1.05 12.59
CA ASN A 23 -5.06 0.22 12.70
C ASN A 23 -4.38 0.33 14.06
N LEU A 24 -3.14 0.78 14.07
CA LEU A 24 -2.39 1.06 15.30
C LEU A 24 -2.22 2.56 15.46
N GLU A 25 -2.50 3.09 16.65
CA GLU A 25 -2.26 4.49 16.96
C GLU A 25 -1.05 4.62 17.89
N VAL A 26 -0.05 5.40 17.46
CA VAL A 26 1.19 5.65 18.22
C VAL A 26 1.54 7.13 18.14
N THR A 27 2.40 7.61 19.04
CA THR A 27 2.93 8.98 18.94
C THR A 27 3.89 9.10 17.77
N LEU A 28 4.02 10.32 17.22
CA LEU A 28 4.99 10.61 16.18
C LEU A 28 6.42 10.39 16.69
N ARG A 29 6.71 10.71 17.96
CA ARG A 29 7.99 10.36 18.61
C ARG A 29 8.27 8.87 18.51
N TRP A 30 7.32 8.03 18.96
CA TRP A 30 7.51 6.58 18.95
C TRP A 30 7.75 6.06 17.53
N TRP A 31 7.01 6.58 16.55
CA TRP A 31 7.18 6.22 15.15
C TRP A 31 8.54 6.62 14.58
N ILE A 32 9.06 7.80 14.93
CA ILE A 32 10.39 8.24 14.54
C ILE A 32 11.46 7.30 15.11
N GLU A 33 11.32 6.90 16.38
CA GLU A 33 12.30 6.06 17.06
C GLU A 33 12.28 4.59 16.58
N ASN A 34 11.10 4.05 16.28
CA ASN A 34 10.92 2.62 16.03
C ASN A 34 10.67 2.29 14.56
N GLY A 35 10.05 3.21 13.82
CA GLY A 35 9.76 3.06 12.42
C GLY A 35 8.84 1.90 12.07
N PRO A 36 8.84 1.46 10.81
CA PRO A 36 8.04 0.33 10.35
C PRO A 36 8.52 -1.04 10.85
N GLY A 37 9.70 -1.10 11.48
CA GLY A 37 10.32 -2.36 11.92
C GLY A 37 10.49 -3.36 10.76
N PRO A 38 10.23 -4.66 10.96
CA PRO A 38 10.40 -5.69 9.93
C PRO A 38 9.30 -5.68 8.84
N ARG A 39 8.34 -4.75 8.88
CA ARG A 39 7.19 -4.70 7.97
C ARG A 39 7.32 -3.53 6.98
N PRO A 40 7.90 -3.74 5.78
CA PRO A 40 8.38 -2.63 4.93
C PRO A 40 7.29 -1.71 4.39
N PHE A 41 6.04 -2.17 4.32
CA PHE A 41 4.93 -1.41 3.71
C PHE A 41 4.02 -0.74 4.74
N VAL A 42 4.30 -0.93 6.02
CA VAL A 42 3.56 -0.29 7.10
C VAL A 42 3.85 1.20 7.09
N ARG A 43 2.80 2.01 7.05
CA ARG A 43 2.91 3.47 6.95
C ARG A 43 1.84 4.19 7.75
N PRO A 44 2.11 5.41 8.22
CA PRO A 44 1.08 6.32 8.69
C PRO A 44 0.06 6.59 7.59
N GLY A 45 -1.22 6.53 7.94
CA GLY A 45 -2.35 6.89 7.06
C GLY A 45 -3.13 8.11 7.54
N ARG A 46 -3.09 8.43 8.84
CA ARG A 46 -3.73 9.63 9.41
C ARG A 46 -2.86 10.24 10.49
N VAL A 47 -3.03 11.56 10.69
CA VAL A 47 -2.36 12.32 11.74
C VAL A 47 -3.42 13.11 12.50
N ARG A 48 -3.33 13.13 13.82
CA ARG A 48 -4.18 13.94 14.67
C ARG A 48 -3.42 14.43 15.90
N SER A 49 -3.83 15.57 16.46
CA SER A 49 -3.37 16.00 17.78
C SER A 49 -4.07 15.15 18.85
N ARG A 50 -3.32 14.76 19.88
CA ARG A 50 -3.78 14.00 21.04
C ARG A 50 -4.59 14.88 21.97
N SER A 51 -4.09 16.08 22.26
CA SER A 51 -4.71 17.05 23.16
C SER A 51 -6.04 17.58 22.63
N THR A 52 -6.11 17.88 21.32
CA THR A 52 -7.29 18.50 20.71
C THR A 52 -8.18 17.51 19.95
N GLY A 53 -7.66 16.31 19.64
CA GLY A 53 -8.33 15.34 18.77
C GLY A 53 -8.43 15.77 17.30
N GLN A 54 -7.96 16.97 16.94
CA GLN A 54 -8.10 17.52 15.60
C GLN A 54 -7.21 16.79 14.59
N ARG A 55 -7.73 16.59 13.38
CA ARG A 55 -6.94 16.04 12.27
C ARG A 55 -5.87 17.05 11.86
N LEU A 56 -4.64 16.58 11.74
CA LEU A 56 -3.50 17.38 11.30
C LEU A 56 -3.16 17.05 9.83
N PRO A 57 -2.56 17.99 9.10
CA PRO A 57 -2.04 17.72 7.75
C PRO A 57 -1.05 16.55 7.77
N PHE A 58 -1.08 15.69 6.75
CA PHE A 58 -0.11 14.59 6.63
C PHE A 58 1.34 15.11 6.48
N SER A 59 1.49 16.35 6.00
CA SER A 59 2.77 17.04 5.90
C SER A 59 3.47 17.25 7.24
N THR A 60 2.73 17.16 8.36
CA THR A 60 3.25 17.21 9.74
C THR A 60 4.29 16.12 10.01
N ILE A 61 4.15 14.94 9.39
CA ILE A 61 5.17 13.90 9.42
C ILE A 61 6.27 14.32 8.43
N PRO A 62 7.55 14.42 8.81
CA PRO A 62 8.61 14.73 7.85
C PRO A 62 8.72 13.62 6.79
N LEU A 63 9.02 13.99 5.55
CA LEU A 63 8.96 13.07 4.40
C LEU A 63 9.75 11.77 4.63
N SER A 64 10.95 11.87 5.21
CA SER A 64 11.81 10.71 5.55
C SER A 64 11.10 9.67 6.42
N TYR A 65 10.20 10.10 7.31
CA TYR A 65 9.48 9.22 8.23
C TYR A 65 8.11 8.77 7.72
N ARG A 66 7.67 9.17 6.53
CA ARG A 66 6.32 8.80 6.04
C ARG A 66 6.22 7.35 5.56
N ASN A 67 7.35 6.72 5.26
CA ASN A 67 7.42 5.41 4.60
C ASN A 67 6.44 5.27 3.40
N THR A 68 6.30 6.34 2.62
CA THR A 68 5.57 6.31 1.33
C THR A 68 6.52 5.87 0.22
N ARG A 69 5.97 5.47 -0.93
CA ARG A 69 6.78 5.15 -2.12
C ARG A 69 7.71 6.30 -2.49
N GLN A 70 7.22 7.55 -2.42
CA GLN A 70 8.01 8.75 -2.64
C GLN A 70 9.19 8.86 -1.66
N ALA A 71 8.94 8.67 -0.35
CA ALA A 71 9.99 8.72 0.66
C ALA A 71 11.05 7.63 0.45
N ARG A 72 10.60 6.39 0.20
CA ARG A 72 11.50 5.26 -0.09
C ARG A 72 12.35 5.52 -1.32
N GLN A 73 11.76 6.03 -2.40
CA GLN A 73 12.48 6.35 -3.62
C GLN A 73 13.53 7.44 -3.40
N ALA A 74 13.17 8.54 -2.72
CA ALA A 74 14.12 9.60 -2.37
C ALA A 74 15.27 9.10 -1.49
N ILE A 75 15.03 8.10 -0.62
CA ILE A 75 16.09 7.47 0.18
C ILE A 75 17.02 6.61 -0.71
N ARG A 76 16.46 5.82 -1.64
CA ARG A 76 17.28 5.01 -2.58
C ARG A 76 18.16 5.87 -3.48
N GLU A 77 17.63 6.99 -3.94
CA GLU A 77 18.32 7.94 -4.81
C GLU A 77 19.34 8.81 -4.04
N GLY A 78 19.44 8.66 -2.72
CA GLY A 78 20.36 9.43 -1.88
C GLY A 78 19.92 10.88 -1.62
N HIS A 79 18.72 11.26 -2.03
CA HIS A 79 18.14 12.58 -1.76
C HIS A 79 17.72 12.77 -0.30
N LEU A 80 17.43 11.68 0.41
CA LEU A 80 17.14 11.67 1.84
C LEU A 80 17.96 10.59 2.56
N PRO A 81 18.43 10.84 3.79
CA PRO A 81 18.99 9.78 4.61
C PRO A 81 17.90 8.77 4.99
N ASN A 82 18.26 7.48 5.06
CA ASN A 82 17.39 6.48 5.70
C ASN A 82 17.34 6.75 7.20
N PRO A 83 16.17 7.07 7.80
CA PRO A 83 16.08 7.34 9.23
C PRO A 83 16.20 6.07 10.10
N TRP A 84 16.08 4.87 9.52
CA TRP A 84 16.08 3.60 10.25
C TRP A 84 17.13 2.59 9.73
N PRO A 85 18.41 2.96 9.58
CA PRO A 85 19.40 2.14 8.88
C PRO A 85 19.77 0.84 9.63
N THR A 86 19.62 0.82 10.96
CA THR A 86 19.98 -0.34 11.81
C THR A 86 18.81 -1.25 12.12
N LYS A 87 17.58 -0.75 12.00
CA LYS A 87 16.35 -1.49 12.34
C LYS A 87 15.70 -2.12 11.10
N TRP A 88 16.08 -1.66 9.90
CA TRP A 88 15.41 -2.06 8.67
C TRP A 88 16.29 -1.84 7.43
N ARG A 89 16.34 -2.85 6.55
CA ARG A 89 16.83 -2.71 5.19
C ARG A 89 15.68 -2.30 4.27
N LEU A 90 15.83 -1.16 3.62
CA LEU A 90 14.92 -0.72 2.58
C LEU A 90 14.89 -1.74 1.42
N PRO A 91 13.72 -2.28 1.04
CA PRO A 91 13.61 -3.16 -0.12
C PRO A 91 14.04 -2.45 -1.40
N SER A 92 14.66 -3.20 -2.30
CA SER A 92 14.89 -2.76 -3.67
C SER A 92 13.55 -2.45 -4.36
N ALA A 93 13.61 -1.72 -5.48
CA ALA A 93 12.43 -1.41 -6.26
C ALA A 93 11.75 -2.68 -6.81
N GLU A 94 12.55 -3.66 -7.21
CA GLU A 94 12.08 -4.96 -7.74
C GLU A 94 11.36 -5.77 -6.66
N GLU A 95 11.94 -5.88 -5.45
CA GLU A 95 11.30 -6.53 -4.31
C GLU A 95 9.98 -5.83 -3.92
N GLU A 96 9.92 -4.49 -4.01
CA GLU A 96 8.68 -3.76 -3.74
C GLU A 96 7.58 -4.06 -4.77
N ILE A 97 7.94 -4.15 -6.06
CA ILE A 97 6.99 -4.51 -7.13
C ILE A 97 6.48 -5.93 -6.94
N GLU A 98 7.39 -6.88 -6.67
CA GLU A 98 7.03 -8.28 -6.49
C GLU A 98 6.13 -8.49 -5.26
N ASN A 99 6.45 -7.85 -4.14
CA ASN A 99 5.59 -7.89 -2.96
C ASN A 99 4.23 -7.23 -3.19
N MET A 100 4.15 -6.17 -4.01
CA MET A 100 2.86 -5.58 -4.39
C MET A 100 2.04 -6.52 -5.25
N ARG A 101 2.64 -7.23 -6.21
CA ARG A 101 1.96 -8.24 -7.02
C ARG A 101 1.38 -9.35 -6.14
N LEU A 102 2.21 -9.91 -5.26
CA LEU A 102 1.77 -10.93 -4.30
C LEU A 102 0.64 -10.44 -3.39
N ALA A 103 0.67 -9.17 -2.96
CA ALA A 103 -0.36 -8.59 -2.08
C ALA A 103 -1.69 -8.29 -2.80
N ILE A 104 -1.68 -8.09 -4.11
CA ILE A 104 -2.88 -7.81 -4.92
C ILE A 104 -3.56 -9.12 -5.38
N GLY A 105 -2.89 -10.27 -5.22
CA GLY A 105 -3.46 -11.57 -5.59
C GLY A 105 -3.54 -11.74 -7.11
N GLU A 106 -2.55 -11.24 -7.87
CA GLU A 106 -2.32 -11.77 -9.21
C GLU A 106 -1.81 -13.21 -9.05
N GLU A 107 -2.73 -14.16 -8.89
CA GLU A 107 -2.52 -15.53 -9.31
C GLU A 107 -2.10 -15.47 -10.78
N ARG A 108 -0.83 -15.74 -11.08
CA ARG A 108 -0.47 -16.27 -12.39
C ARG A 108 -1.04 -17.68 -12.46
N ASP A 109 -2.33 -17.77 -12.68
CA ASP A 109 -2.83 -18.87 -13.49
C ASP A 109 -2.49 -18.47 -14.93
N GLU A 110 -1.28 -18.82 -15.34
CA GLU A 110 -1.07 -19.13 -16.75
C GLU A 110 -1.99 -20.31 -17.05
N LEU A 111 -3.25 -20.01 -17.39
CA LEU A 111 -4.15 -20.96 -18.03
C LEU A 111 -3.35 -21.60 -19.15
N THR A 112 -3.10 -22.89 -19.02
CA THR A 112 -2.41 -23.64 -20.07
C THR A 112 -3.27 -23.58 -21.33
N ASP A 113 -2.65 -23.72 -22.51
CA ASP A 113 -3.39 -23.78 -23.78
C ASP A 113 -4.47 -24.89 -23.78
N GLU A 114 -4.34 -25.88 -22.88
CA GLU A 114 -5.28 -26.97 -22.65
C GLU A 114 -6.56 -26.52 -21.92
N GLU A 115 -6.47 -25.60 -20.95
CA GLU A 115 -7.65 -25.04 -20.28
C GLU A 115 -8.39 -24.02 -21.16
N LEU A 116 -7.66 -23.23 -21.96
CA LEU A 116 -8.25 -22.32 -22.96
C LEU A 116 -8.99 -23.07 -24.08
N GLY A 117 -8.58 -24.30 -24.40
CA GLY A 117 -9.29 -25.16 -25.36
C GLY A 117 -10.66 -25.64 -24.88
N SER A 118 -10.88 -25.74 -23.56
CA SER A 118 -12.12 -26.29 -22.99
C SER A 118 -13.29 -25.29 -22.92
N VAL A 119 -13.02 -23.98 -23.03
CA VAL A 119 -14.05 -22.92 -22.99
C VAL A 119 -14.62 -22.61 -24.38
N VAL A 120 -13.90 -22.95 -25.45
CA VAL A 120 -14.33 -22.65 -26.83
C VAL A 120 -15.29 -23.71 -27.40
N GLU A 121 -15.29 -24.96 -26.89
CA GLU A 121 -16.18 -26.02 -27.38
C GLU A 121 -17.62 -25.95 -26.83
N ALA A 122 -17.98 -24.94 -26.03
CA ALA A 122 -19.33 -24.79 -25.49
C ALA A 122 -20.29 -23.93 -26.36
N TYR A 123 -19.85 -23.46 -27.54
CA TYR A 123 -20.64 -22.54 -28.38
C TYR A 123 -20.76 -22.94 -29.85
N ASP A 124 -20.73 -24.25 -30.17
CA ASP A 124 -20.90 -24.72 -31.55
C ASP A 124 -21.86 -25.91 -31.72
N ASP A 125 -22.98 -25.93 -30.97
CA ASP A 125 -24.10 -26.82 -31.32
C ASP A 125 -25.47 -26.20 -30.96
N GLU A 126 -25.99 -25.35 -31.84
CA GLU A 126 -27.37 -25.46 -32.38
C GLU A 126 -27.57 -24.50 -33.58
N PRO A 127 -28.01 -25.00 -34.77
CA PRO A 127 -28.15 -24.21 -35.99
C PRO A 127 -29.46 -23.37 -36.06
N PRO A 128 -29.52 -22.36 -36.94
CA PRO A 128 -30.64 -21.43 -37.04
C PRO A 128 -31.77 -21.92 -37.95
N GLY A 129 -33.00 -21.96 -37.41
CA GLY A 129 -34.23 -21.58 -38.12
C GLY A 129 -35.03 -22.62 -38.91
N ALA A 130 -36.23 -22.95 -38.41
CA ALA A 130 -37.47 -23.26 -39.15
C ALA A 130 -38.58 -23.42 -38.08
N GLY A 131 -39.79 -22.88 -38.12
CA GLY A 131 -40.64 -22.30 -39.13
C GLY A 131 -42.06 -22.27 -38.53
N ARG A 132 -42.79 -21.18 -38.77
CA ARG A 132 -44.26 -20.95 -38.72
C ARG A 132 -45.16 -22.10 -38.18
N HIS A 133 -46.14 -21.79 -37.33
CA HIS A 133 -47.56 -21.58 -37.73
C HIS A 133 -48.51 -21.32 -36.54
N ARG A 134 -49.48 -20.44 -36.84
CA ARG A 134 -50.70 -19.98 -36.15
C ARG A 134 -51.57 -21.00 -35.39
N ALA A 135 -52.34 -20.43 -34.44
CA ALA A 135 -53.75 -20.70 -34.05
C ALA A 135 -54.05 -22.12 -33.51
N VAL A 136 -54.85 -22.31 -32.46
CA VAL A 136 -56.23 -21.83 -32.23
C VAL A 136 -56.47 -21.60 -30.74
#